data_AF-A0A835UM59-F1
#
_entry.id   AF-A0A835UM59-F1
#
_cell.length_a   1.000
_cell.length_b   1.000
_cell.length_c   1.000
_cell.angle_alpha   90.00
_cell.angle_beta   90.00
_cell.angle_gamma   90.00
#
_symmetry.space_group_name_H-M   'P 1'
#
loop_
_entity.id
_entity.type
_entity.pdbx_description
1 polymer ?
#
loop_
_entity_poly.entity_id
_entity_poly.type
_entity_poly.pdbx_seq_one_letter_code
_entity_poly.pdbx_strand_id
1 'polypeptide(L)'
;MYPDIKLHQWRKGSQWFELNRELAVKIVADYSCYVIFSKYCKPSCYPDEHYIPTYLNMFHGELNANRSVTWVDWSRDGPHPATYGIENITAEFILSIRNNGTICTYNSEPTSLCYLFARKFAPNALGLLLNLTAKVMKF
;
A
#
# COMPACT_ATOMS: atom_id res chain seq x y z
N MET A 1 -24.08 2.43 5.43
CA MET A 1 -23.23 2.91 4.31
C MET A 1 -24.08 3.02 3.05
N TYR A 2 -24.78 1.95 2.65
CA TYR A 2 -25.96 2.06 1.77
C TYR A 2 -27.00 3.02 2.38
N PRO A 3 -27.76 3.79 1.58
CA PRO A 3 -27.80 3.83 0.11
C PRO A 3 -26.70 4.66 -0.56
N ASP A 4 -26.01 5.51 0.21
CA ASP A 4 -25.11 6.53 -0.31
C ASP A 4 -23.84 5.95 -0.96
N ILE A 5 -23.33 4.84 -0.41
CA ILE A 5 -22.22 4.08 -0.99
C ILE A 5 -22.71 2.67 -1.33
N LYS A 6 -22.75 2.36 -2.63
CA LYS A 6 -23.17 1.06 -3.16
C LYS A 6 -22.04 0.04 -3.06
N LEU A 7 -22.39 -1.25 -3.00
CA LEU A 7 -21.41 -2.33 -2.86
C LEU A 7 -20.34 -2.33 -3.97
N HIS A 8 -20.72 -2.02 -5.22
CA HIS A 8 -19.75 -1.97 -6.33
C HIS A 8 -18.80 -0.78 -6.27
N GLN A 9 -19.15 0.28 -5.52
CA GLN A 9 -18.28 1.44 -5.28
C GLN A 9 -17.31 1.20 -4.13
N TRP A 10 -17.68 0.32 -3.20
CA TRP A 10 -16.87 -0.02 -2.04
C TRP A 10 -15.54 -0.64 -2.46
N ARG A 11 -14.44 -0.15 -1.88
CA ARG A 11 -13.10 -0.70 -2.08
C ARG A 11 -12.40 -0.93 -0.77
N LYS A 12 -11.50 -1.92 -0.78
CA LYS A 12 -10.48 -2.14 0.23
C LYS A 12 -9.12 -1.86 -0.41
N GLY A 13 -8.22 -1.24 0.34
CA GLY A 13 -6.86 -0.97 -0.08
C GLY A 13 -5.87 -1.10 1.07
N SER A 14 -4.61 -0.79 0.77
CA SER A 14 -3.53 -0.72 1.74
C SER A 14 -3.61 0.59 2.54
N GLN A 15 -3.30 0.54 3.84
CA GLN A 15 -3.04 1.75 4.66
C GLN A 15 -1.76 2.49 4.21
N TRP A 16 -0.88 1.81 3.48
CA TRP A 16 0.37 2.33 2.94
C TRP A 16 0.16 2.66 1.47
N PHE A 17 0.14 3.95 1.18
CA PHE A 17 -0.10 4.50 -0.15
C PHE A 17 0.63 5.84 -0.33
N GLU A 18 0.77 6.24 -1.57
CA GLU A 18 1.37 7.49 -1.98
C GLU A 18 0.32 8.33 -2.72
N LEU A 19 0.29 9.64 -2.45
CA LEU A 19 -0.65 10.56 -3.06
C LEU A 19 0.10 11.71 -3.72
N ASN A 20 -0.39 12.11 -4.89
CA ASN A 20 -0.06 13.43 -5.41
C ASN A 20 -0.77 14.51 -4.57
N ARG A 21 -0.22 15.74 -4.62
CA ARG A 21 -0.73 16.86 -3.82
C ARG A 21 -2.19 17.22 -4.13
N GLU A 22 -2.60 17.08 -5.38
CA GLU A 22 -3.97 17.41 -5.81
C GLU A 22 -5.00 16.49 -5.15
N LEU A 23 -4.76 15.18 -5.19
CA LEU A 23 -5.61 14.18 -4.52
C LEU A 23 -5.61 14.38 -3.00
N ALA A 24 -4.46 14.71 -2.40
CA ALA A 24 -4.39 14.97 -0.97
C ALA A 24 -5.31 16.13 -0.55
N VAL A 25 -5.31 17.24 -1.31
CA VAL A 25 -6.23 18.36 -1.07
C VAL A 25 -7.69 17.94 -1.23
N LYS A 26 -8.02 17.17 -2.27
CA LYS A 26 -9.38 16.67 -2.52
C LYS A 26 -9.88 15.76 -1.38
N ILE A 27 -9.03 14.88 -0.87
CA ILE A 27 -9.35 13.99 0.26
C ILE A 27 -9.59 14.80 1.54
N VAL A 28 -8.73 15.77 1.86
CA VAL A 28 -8.91 16.63 3.04
C VAL A 28 -10.20 17.46 2.95
N ALA A 29 -10.59 17.87 1.74
CA ALA A 29 -11.82 18.61 1.51
C ALA A 29 -13.08 17.72 1.44
N ASP A 30 -12.96 16.40 1.42
CA ASP A 30 -14.10 15.51 1.36
C ASP A 30 -14.90 15.50 2.67
N TYR A 31 -16.16 15.89 2.56
CA TYR A 31 -17.14 15.76 3.65
C TYR A 31 -18.18 14.67 3.36
N SER A 32 -18.32 14.24 2.11
CA SER A 32 -19.37 13.32 1.66
C SER A 32 -19.12 11.90 2.15
N CYS A 33 -18.01 11.29 1.74
CA CYS A 33 -17.65 9.94 2.18
C CYS A 33 -17.18 9.97 3.63
N TYR A 34 -16.40 10.99 4.03
CA TYR A 34 -15.89 11.12 5.41
C TYR A 34 -16.99 11.00 6.47
N VAL A 35 -18.09 11.74 6.36
CA VAL A 35 -19.17 11.70 7.37
C VAL A 35 -19.83 10.33 7.43
N ILE A 36 -20.06 9.69 6.29
CA ILE A 36 -20.65 8.34 6.22
C ILE A 36 -19.72 7.33 6.89
N PHE A 37 -18.42 7.34 6.54
CA PHE A 37 -17.42 6.46 7.15
C PHE A 37 -17.27 6.71 8.64
N SER A 38 -17.17 7.97 9.06
CA SER A 38 -17.07 8.35 10.48
C SER A 38 -18.27 7.85 11.30
N LYS A 39 -19.48 7.98 10.74
CA LYS A 39 -20.72 7.57 11.41
C LYS A 39 -20.92 6.06 11.43
N TYR A 40 -20.69 5.38 10.30
CA TYR A 40 -21.12 3.98 10.12
C TYR A 40 -19.99 2.96 10.05
N CYS A 41 -18.73 3.36 9.81
CA CYS A 41 -17.59 2.44 9.79
C CYS A 41 -17.08 2.22 11.20
N LYS A 42 -17.75 1.34 11.94
CA LYS A 42 -17.31 0.90 13.27
C LYS A 42 -16.59 -0.44 13.15
N PRO A 43 -15.67 -0.79 14.07
CA PRO A 43 -15.00 -2.09 14.05
C PRO A 43 -16.00 -3.23 13.83
N SER A 44 -15.70 -4.18 12.94
CA SER A 44 -14.45 -4.44 12.20
C SER A 44 -14.39 -3.85 10.77
N CYS A 45 -14.91 -2.64 10.56
CA CYS A 45 -14.94 -1.99 9.23
C CYS A 45 -13.60 -1.41 8.73
N TYR A 46 -12.64 -1.05 9.60
CA TYR A 46 -11.31 -0.49 9.24
C TYR A 46 -11.34 0.71 8.25
N PRO A 47 -11.77 1.91 8.69
CA PRO A 47 -11.95 3.05 7.79
C PRO A 47 -10.66 3.48 7.08
N ASP A 48 -9.51 3.28 7.69
CA ASP A 48 -8.18 3.52 7.13
C ASP A 48 -7.83 2.61 5.94
N GLU A 49 -8.46 1.44 5.82
CA GLU A 49 -8.32 0.53 4.67
C GLU A 49 -9.42 0.72 3.61
N HIS A 50 -10.48 1.48 3.90
CA HIS A 50 -11.68 1.52 3.07
C HIS A 50 -12.13 2.92 2.63
N TYR A 51 -11.95 3.94 3.46
CA TYR A 51 -12.42 5.30 3.19
C TYR A 51 -11.79 5.89 1.93
N ILE A 52 -10.47 6.06 1.95
CA ILE A 52 -9.74 6.68 0.83
C ILE A 52 -9.88 5.85 -0.46
N PRO A 53 -9.71 4.51 -0.45
CA PRO A 53 -9.91 3.70 -1.66
C PRO A 53 -11.33 3.82 -2.24
N THR A 54 -12.36 3.87 -1.38
CA THR A 54 -13.75 4.02 -1.83
C THR A 54 -13.99 5.41 -2.42
N TYR A 55 -13.53 6.46 -1.74
CA TYR A 55 -13.62 7.83 -2.23
C TYR A 55 -12.93 8.01 -3.59
N LEU A 56 -11.70 7.50 -3.73
CA LEU A 56 -10.97 7.57 -5.01
C LEU A 56 -11.68 6.79 -6.11
N ASN A 57 -12.17 5.58 -5.84
CA ASN A 57 -12.92 4.79 -6.82
C ASN A 57 -14.23 5.47 -7.27
N MET A 58 -14.88 6.22 -6.40
CA MET A 58 -16.12 6.94 -6.73
C MET A 58 -15.90 8.22 -7.54
N PHE A 59 -14.82 8.97 -7.27
CA PHE A 59 -14.67 10.33 -7.78
C PHE A 59 -13.41 10.61 -8.59
N HIS A 60 -12.33 9.84 -8.38
CA HIS A 60 -11.01 10.10 -8.96
C HIS A 60 -10.32 8.82 -9.46
N GLY A 61 -11.10 7.85 -9.96
CA GLY A 61 -10.61 6.51 -10.31
C GLY A 61 -9.51 6.51 -11.36
N GLU A 62 -9.58 7.42 -12.33
CA GLU A 62 -8.57 7.61 -13.40
C GLU A 62 -7.19 8.03 -12.87
N LEU A 63 -7.12 8.59 -11.66
CA LEU A 63 -5.87 8.99 -11.01
C LEU A 63 -5.31 7.90 -10.09
N ASN A 64 -5.99 6.75 -9.96
CA ASN A 64 -5.58 5.66 -9.11
C ASN A 64 -4.76 4.62 -9.90
N ALA A 65 -3.53 4.36 -9.46
CA ALA A 65 -2.67 3.33 -10.05
C ALA A 65 -3.14 1.89 -9.78
N ASN A 66 -4.15 1.69 -8.92
CA ASN A 66 -4.60 0.38 -8.45
C ASN A 66 -3.49 -0.47 -7.80
N ARG A 67 -2.45 0.20 -7.28
CA ARG A 67 -1.31 -0.38 -6.56
C ARG A 67 -0.69 0.65 -5.62
N SER A 68 0.10 0.19 -4.64
CA SER A 68 1.04 1.05 -3.91
C SER A 68 2.48 0.69 -4.27
N VAL A 69 3.44 1.56 -3.91
CA VAL A 69 4.87 1.25 -4.09
C VAL A 69 5.47 0.52 -2.88
N THR A 70 4.64 -0.01 -1.97
CA THR A 70 5.08 -0.80 -0.81
C THR A 70 4.86 -2.29 -1.06
N TRP A 71 5.94 -3.06 -1.13
CA TRP A 71 5.87 -4.53 -1.19
C TRP A 71 5.41 -5.10 0.15
N VAL A 72 4.51 -6.07 0.10
CA VAL A 72 3.97 -6.77 1.26
C VAL A 72 3.77 -8.23 0.90
N ASP A 73 4.22 -9.12 1.78
CA ASP A 73 3.98 -10.55 1.64
C ASP A 73 2.76 -11.01 2.45
N TRP A 74 1.72 -11.43 1.73
CA TRP A 74 0.47 -11.97 2.29
C TRP A 74 0.38 -13.51 2.17
N SER A 75 1.45 -14.20 1.78
CA SER A 75 1.44 -15.65 1.54
C SER A 75 1.19 -16.52 2.77
N ARG A 76 1.25 -15.95 3.98
CA ARG A 76 1.16 -16.70 5.25
C ARG A 76 -0.25 -16.85 5.80
N ASP A 77 -1.26 -16.34 5.09
CA ASP A 77 -2.67 -16.26 5.50
C ASP A 77 -2.89 -15.54 6.86
N GLY A 78 -4.02 -14.83 6.98
CA GLY A 78 -4.41 -14.13 8.20
C GLY A 78 -4.45 -12.60 8.10
N PRO A 79 -4.70 -11.91 9.23
CA PRO A 79 -4.99 -10.47 9.23
C PRO A 79 -3.76 -9.58 9.09
N HIS A 80 -2.56 -10.16 9.10
CA HIS A 80 -1.30 -9.42 9.07
C HIS A 80 -0.33 -10.05 8.06
N PRO A 81 0.48 -9.22 7.37
CA PRO A 81 1.47 -9.74 6.44
C PRO A 81 2.64 -10.40 7.16
N ALA A 82 3.41 -11.17 6.41
CA ALA A 82 4.61 -11.82 6.91
C ALA A 82 5.57 -10.81 7.55
N THR A 83 6.13 -11.21 8.70
CA THR A 83 7.19 -10.47 9.38
C THR A 83 8.51 -11.20 9.21
N TYR A 84 9.52 -10.47 8.75
CA TYR A 84 10.86 -10.94 8.45
C TYR A 84 11.83 -10.49 9.55
N GLY A 85 12.43 -11.45 10.25
CA GLY A 85 13.44 -11.22 11.27
C GLY A 85 14.86 -11.40 10.75
N ILE A 86 15.85 -11.32 11.64
CA ILE A 86 17.28 -11.45 11.30
C ILE A 86 17.60 -12.69 10.46
N GLU A 87 16.93 -13.83 10.74
CA GLU A 87 17.10 -15.11 10.04
C GLU A 87 16.73 -15.05 8.56
N ASN A 88 15.90 -14.06 8.17
CA ASN A 88 15.36 -13.96 6.82
C ASN A 88 16.10 -12.94 5.94
N ILE A 89 16.93 -12.07 6.53
CA ILE A 89 17.52 -10.94 5.82
C ILE A 89 18.83 -11.34 5.17
N THR A 90 18.78 -11.49 3.84
CA THR A 90 19.96 -11.70 2.99
C THR A 90 19.96 -10.71 1.83
N ALA A 91 21.12 -10.53 1.18
CA ALA A 91 21.20 -9.68 -0.01
C ALA A 91 20.28 -10.22 -1.12
N GLU A 92 20.23 -11.54 -1.27
CA GLU A 92 19.42 -12.26 -2.25
C GLU A 92 17.93 -12.04 -1.99
N PHE A 93 17.50 -12.05 -0.73
CA PHE A 93 16.12 -11.76 -0.36
C PHE A 93 15.73 -10.31 -0.71
N ILE A 94 16.57 -9.32 -0.39
CA ILE A 94 16.26 -7.93 -0.76
C ILE A 94 16.27 -7.74 -2.28
N LEU A 95 17.19 -8.41 -2.99
CA LEU A 95 17.24 -8.39 -4.45
C LEU A 95 16.02 -9.07 -5.08
N SER A 96 15.49 -10.14 -4.46
CA SER A 96 14.29 -10.81 -4.94
C SER A 96 13.05 -9.92 -4.78
N ILE A 97 12.94 -9.11 -3.72
CA ILE A 97 11.87 -8.10 -3.58
C ILE A 97 11.95 -7.07 -4.72
N ARG A 98 13.17 -6.59 -5.03
CA ARG A 98 13.41 -5.58 -6.07
C ARG A 98 13.19 -6.11 -7.49
N ASN A 99 13.54 -7.37 -7.73
CA ASN A 99 13.56 -7.99 -9.06
C ASN A 99 12.66 -9.24 -9.14
N ASN A 100 11.47 -9.19 -8.56
CA ASN A 100 10.53 -10.33 -8.54
C ASN A 100 9.82 -10.62 -9.88
N GLY A 101 10.21 -9.94 -10.98
CA GLY A 101 9.59 -10.09 -12.30
C GLY A 101 8.23 -9.43 -12.46
N THR A 102 7.70 -8.75 -11.43
CA THR A 102 6.46 -7.97 -11.56
C THR A 102 6.70 -6.81 -12.53
N ILE A 103 5.85 -6.71 -13.55
CA ILE A 103 5.77 -5.54 -14.41
C ILE A 103 4.58 -4.70 -13.96
N CYS A 104 4.81 -3.41 -13.80
CA CYS A 104 3.80 -2.42 -13.48
C CYS A 104 3.97 -1.20 -14.39
N THR A 105 3.14 -0.19 -14.21
CA THR A 105 3.18 1.04 -15.00
C THR A 105 3.72 2.22 -14.17
N TYR A 106 4.53 3.05 -14.81
CA TYR A 106 4.96 4.34 -14.30
C TYR A 106 4.79 5.36 -15.43
N ASN A 107 3.97 6.39 -15.22
CA ASN A 107 3.58 7.34 -16.27
C ASN A 107 3.09 6.65 -17.55
N SER A 108 2.25 5.62 -17.39
CA SER A 108 1.71 4.79 -18.48
C SER A 108 2.72 3.91 -19.22
N GLU A 109 4.00 3.92 -18.83
CA GLU A 109 5.03 3.09 -19.42
C GLU A 109 5.32 1.84 -18.55
N PRO A 110 5.52 0.66 -19.15
CA PRO A 110 5.91 -0.54 -18.42
C PRO A 110 7.26 -0.38 -17.71
N THR A 111 7.35 -0.85 -16.47
CA THR A 111 8.58 -0.87 -15.67
C THR A 111 8.62 -2.07 -14.74
N SER A 112 9.83 -2.54 -14.41
CA SER A 112 10.06 -3.55 -13.36
C SER A 112 10.24 -2.93 -11.96
N LEU A 113 10.38 -1.60 -11.87
CA LEU A 113 10.57 -0.89 -10.59
C LEU A 113 9.21 -0.61 -9.93
N CYS A 114 8.60 -1.65 -9.38
CA CYS A 114 7.25 -1.56 -8.84
C CYS A 114 7.20 -1.12 -7.37
N TYR A 115 8.22 -1.46 -6.60
CA TYR A 115 8.24 -1.23 -5.15
C TYR A 115 9.44 -0.37 -4.75
N LEU A 116 9.17 0.69 -4.00
CA LEU A 116 10.16 1.57 -3.38
C LEU A 116 10.35 1.25 -1.89
N PHE A 117 9.30 0.72 -1.25
CA PHE A 117 9.28 0.32 0.15
C PHE A 117 8.91 -1.15 0.30
N ALA A 118 9.18 -1.73 1.46
CA ALA A 118 8.79 -3.09 1.80
C ALA A 118 8.44 -3.22 3.29
N ARG A 119 7.50 -4.11 3.60
CA ARG A 119 7.14 -4.49 4.98
C ARG A 119 6.67 -5.96 5.04
N LYS A 120 6.73 -6.64 6.18
CA LYS A 120 7.09 -6.15 7.52
C LYS A 120 8.44 -6.72 7.96
N PHE A 121 9.28 -5.86 8.52
CA PHE A 121 10.56 -6.25 9.12
C PHE A 121 10.47 -6.14 10.63
N ALA A 122 11.00 -7.13 11.35
CA ALA A 122 11.09 -7.08 12.81
C ALA A 122 12.21 -6.12 13.26
N PRO A 123 12.15 -5.55 14.47
CA PRO A 123 13.18 -4.63 14.95
C PRO A 123 14.60 -5.20 14.92
N ASN A 124 14.76 -6.52 15.16
CA ASN A 124 16.06 -7.20 15.11
C ASN A 124 16.67 -7.32 13.70
N ALA A 125 15.91 -7.01 12.63
CA ALA A 125 16.40 -6.99 11.26
C ALA A 125 17.14 -5.68 10.90
N LEU A 126 16.98 -4.61 11.69
CA LEU A 126 17.45 -3.26 11.34
C LEU A 126 18.96 -3.21 11.05
N GLY A 127 19.79 -3.81 11.90
CA GLY A 127 21.23 -3.81 11.73
C GLY A 127 21.67 -4.47 10.42
N LEU A 128 21.07 -5.61 10.06
CA LEU A 128 21.36 -6.28 8.80
C LEU A 128 20.89 -5.46 7.59
N LEU A 129 19.68 -4.89 7.66
CA LEU A 129 19.15 -4.05 6.58
C LEU A 129 20.07 -2.86 6.28
N LEU A 130 20.55 -2.16 7.32
CA LEU A 130 21.49 -1.05 7.16
C LEU A 130 22.84 -1.49 6.57
N ASN A 131 23.35 -2.65 6.98
CA ASN A 131 24.62 -3.19 6.48
C ASN A 131 24.55 -3.70 5.03
N LEU A 132 23.36 -4.08 4.55
CA LEU A 132 23.15 -4.51 3.17
C LEU A 132 23.06 -3.35 2.18
N THR A 133 22.86 -2.11 2.67
CA THR A 133 22.57 -0.97 1.80
C THR A 133 23.66 -0.76 0.73
N ALA A 134 24.95 -0.79 1.11
CA ALA A 134 26.06 -0.65 0.15
C ALA A 134 26.11 -1.78 -0.90
N LYS A 135 25.78 -3.03 -0.50
CA LYS A 135 25.79 -4.19 -1.41
C LYS A 135 24.62 -4.18 -2.40
N VAL A 136 23.45 -3.76 -1.94
CA VAL A 136 22.19 -3.87 -2.71
C VAL A 136 21.90 -2.62 -3.52
N MET A 137 22.18 -1.43 -2.96
CA MET A 137 21.79 -0.15 -3.56
C MET A 137 22.86 0.42 -4.51
N LYS A 138 24.08 -0.14 -4.50
CA LYS A 138 25.18 0.20 -5.43
C LYS A 138 25.51 1.71 -5.50
N PHE A 139 25.40 2.41 -4.38
CA PHE A 139 25.92 3.78 -4.24
C PHE A 139 27.33 3.77 -3.65
#